data_AF-A0A9L0RZQ1-F1
#
_entry.id   AF-A0A9L0RZQ1-F1
#
_cell.length_a   1.000
_cell.length_b   1.000
_cell.length_c   1.000
_cell.angle_alpha   90.00
_cell.angle_beta   90.00
_cell.angle_gamma   90.00
#
_symmetry.space_group_name_H-M   'P 1'
#
loop_
_entity.id
_entity.type
_entity.pdbx_description
1 polymer ?
#
loop_
_entity_poly.entity_id
_entity_poly.type
_entity_poly.pdbx_seq_one_letter_code
_entity_poly.pdbx_strand_id
1 'polypeptide(L)'
;MRSWCLCRICTCGRHRCPHGTTRIYENAGMFCPTTEYLEKYPPYGSALPPQSLKPKQEFRAGRGKMEGMTTFKSDYRPYEIVKQPRHVPEEYKPKQGEIDLGTTYKRDFNSYQVQPVAIVRPLERKHIKKGKLDTVPTYKVLRFRL
;
A
#
# COMPACT_ATOMS: atom_id res chain seq x y z
N MET A 1 83.41 37.78 92.61
CA MET A 1 84.75 37.16 92.69
C MET A 1 85.04 36.48 91.35
N ARG A 2 85.90 37.05 90.50
CA ARG A 2 86.27 36.43 89.22
C ARG A 2 87.50 35.56 89.46
N SER A 3 87.32 34.24 89.54
CA SER A 3 88.42 33.29 89.67
C SER A 3 89.20 33.22 88.35
N TRP A 4 90.49 33.55 88.41
CA TRP A 4 91.42 33.49 87.28
C TRP A 4 91.65 32.02 86.89
N CYS A 5 91.16 31.56 85.72
CA CYS A 5 91.50 30.22 85.23
C CYS A 5 92.88 30.25 84.54
N LEU A 6 93.69 29.21 84.76
CA LEU A 6 95.05 29.09 84.20
C LEU A 6 95.09 28.94 82.66
N CYS A 7 93.93 28.86 81.98
CA CYS A 7 93.80 28.80 80.52
C CYS A 7 94.44 29.99 79.79
N ARG A 8 94.55 31.16 80.43
CA ARG A 8 95.14 32.35 79.79
C ARG A 8 96.66 32.29 79.66
N ILE A 9 97.31 31.35 80.36
CA ILE A 9 98.76 31.28 80.46
C ILE A 9 99.29 29.90 80.01
N CYS A 10 98.50 28.81 80.14
CA CYS A 10 98.92 27.46 79.72
C CYS A 10 98.14 26.93 78.53
N THR A 11 98.84 26.59 77.44
CA THR A 11 98.32 25.84 76.27
C THR A 11 98.43 24.33 76.42
N CYS A 12 98.93 23.85 77.57
CA CYS A 12 99.24 22.45 77.88
C CYS A 12 98.04 21.49 77.93
N GLY A 13 96.80 21.99 77.86
CA GLY A 13 95.57 21.18 77.72
C GLY A 13 95.22 20.22 78.87
N ARG A 14 96.01 20.15 79.95
CA ARG A 14 95.86 19.17 81.04
C ARG A 14 95.32 19.74 82.36
N HIS A 15 94.65 20.89 82.33
CA HIS A 15 93.97 21.44 83.51
C HIS A 15 92.45 21.24 83.38
N ARG A 16 91.80 20.98 84.52
CA ARG A 16 90.33 20.91 84.58
C ARG A 16 89.81 22.33 84.76
N CYS A 17 89.28 22.96 83.70
CA CYS A 17 88.59 24.25 83.86
C CYS A 17 87.08 23.97 84.03
N PRO A 18 86.41 24.62 85.00
CA PRO A 18 84.97 24.45 85.25
C PRO A 18 84.08 25.17 84.22
N HIS A 19 84.67 25.86 83.24
CA HIS A 19 83.96 26.43 82.09
C HIS A 19 83.86 25.37 80.97
N GLY A 20 82.63 25.08 80.55
CA GLY A 20 82.29 24.01 79.62
C GLY A 20 82.96 24.08 78.25
N THR A 21 83.21 22.88 77.72
CA THR A 21 83.42 22.45 76.33
C THR A 21 84.37 23.27 75.45
N THR A 22 85.62 22.81 75.39
CA THR A 22 86.57 23.07 74.29
C THR A 22 86.24 22.18 73.07
N ARG A 23 85.22 22.53 72.27
CA ARG A 23 85.08 22.02 70.89
C ARG A 23 85.36 23.18 69.94
N ILE A 24 86.45 23.04 69.17
CA ILE A 24 87.02 24.09 68.31
C ILE A 24 86.51 23.95 66.85
N TYR A 25 85.58 23.03 66.57
CA TYR A 25 84.97 22.89 65.24
C TYR A 25 83.47 22.62 65.38
N GLU A 26 82.72 23.64 65.75
CA GLU A 26 81.37 23.85 65.23
C GLU A 26 81.49 24.98 64.22
N ASN A 27 81.97 24.66 63.02
CA ASN A 27 82.04 25.62 61.94
C ASN A 27 80.62 25.85 61.40
N ALA A 28 79.99 26.89 61.95
CA ALA A 28 79.06 27.75 61.24
C ALA A 28 79.79 28.36 60.02
N GLY A 29 79.83 27.60 58.92
CA GLY A 29 80.27 28.08 57.62
C GLY A 29 79.22 27.62 56.63
N MET A 30 78.53 28.59 56.02
CA MET A 30 77.52 28.40 54.99
C MET A 30 77.89 27.25 54.04
N PHE A 31 77.17 26.13 54.14
CA PHE A 31 77.20 25.10 53.11
C PHE A 31 76.60 25.75 51.86
N CYS A 32 77.41 26.10 50.87
CA CYS A 32 76.91 26.46 49.53
C CYS A 32 76.44 25.15 48.87
N PRO A 33 75.13 24.83 48.84
CA PRO A 33 74.65 23.55 48.35
C PRO A 33 74.56 23.50 46.82
N THR A 34 74.96 24.58 46.15
CA THR A 34 74.86 24.75 44.69
C THR A 34 76.24 24.51 44.07
N THR A 35 76.32 23.44 43.27
CA THR A 35 77.52 23.10 42.51
C THR A 35 77.57 23.91 41.21
N GLU A 36 78.77 24.08 40.64
CA GLU A 36 78.98 24.72 39.33
C GLU A 36 78.04 24.18 38.24
N TYR A 37 77.66 22.90 38.35
CA TYR A 37 76.75 22.23 37.45
C TYR A 37 75.33 22.83 37.48
N LEU A 38 74.80 23.11 38.67
CA LEU A 38 73.46 23.70 38.82
C LEU A 38 73.39 25.15 38.33
N GLU A 39 74.50 25.88 38.46
CA GLU A 39 74.61 27.25 37.93
C GLU A 39 74.70 27.26 36.40
N LYS A 40 75.44 26.30 35.81
CA LYS A 40 75.66 26.25 34.37
C LYS A 40 74.48 25.64 33.58
N TYR A 41 73.72 24.74 34.20
CA TYR A 41 72.59 24.04 33.56
C TYR A 41 71.31 24.15 34.39
N PRO A 42 70.68 25.33 34.45
CA PRO A 42 69.35 25.43 35.03
C PRO A 42 68.36 24.56 34.23
N PRO A 43 67.36 23.95 34.89
CA PRO A 43 66.34 23.18 34.18
C PRO A 43 65.63 24.10 33.19
N TYR A 44 65.72 23.79 31.90
CA TYR A 44 65.07 24.57 30.85
C TYR A 44 63.57 24.59 31.12
N GLY A 45 63.01 25.80 31.23
CA GLY A 45 61.57 25.98 31.28
C GLY A 45 60.92 25.37 30.05
N SER A 46 59.78 24.71 30.22
CA SER A 46 59.00 24.14 29.12
C SER A 46 58.54 25.26 28.17
N ALA A 47 59.35 25.54 27.15
CA ALA A 47 58.95 26.39 26.06
C ALA A 47 57.79 25.71 25.32
N LEU A 48 56.69 26.43 25.14
CA LEU A 48 55.59 25.92 24.32
C LEU A 48 56.09 25.71 22.89
N PRO A 49 55.73 24.58 22.26
CA PRO A 49 56.11 24.36 20.87
C PRO A 49 55.49 25.45 19.98
N PRO A 50 56.19 25.88 18.92
CA PRO A 50 55.69 26.90 18.02
C PRO A 50 54.39 26.47 17.35
N GLN A 51 53.42 27.39 17.28
CA GLN A 51 52.14 27.16 16.63
C GLN A 51 52.34 26.93 15.14
N SER A 52 51.76 25.84 14.63
CA SER A 52 51.83 25.52 13.20
C SER A 52 51.01 26.51 12.38
N LEU A 53 51.59 27.04 11.30
CA LEU A 53 50.88 27.85 10.29
C LEU A 53 50.06 27.00 9.31
N LYS A 54 49.90 25.71 9.59
CA LYS A 54 49.15 24.79 8.73
C LYS A 54 47.68 25.21 8.74
N PRO A 55 47.03 25.36 7.58
CA PRO A 55 45.60 25.60 7.54
C PRO A 55 44.88 24.45 8.24
N LYS A 56 43.92 24.80 9.10
CA LYS A 56 43.11 23.79 9.79
C LYS A 56 42.24 23.10 8.74
N GLN A 57 42.26 21.77 8.72
CA GLN A 57 41.40 21.01 7.83
C GLN A 57 39.96 21.12 8.34
N GLU A 58 39.16 21.94 7.67
CA GLU A 58 37.74 22.06 7.94
C GLU A 58 36.99 20.97 7.15
N PHE A 59 36.24 20.13 7.87
CA PHE A 59 35.35 19.16 7.22
C PHE A 59 34.15 19.91 6.62
N ARG A 60 34.14 20.03 5.29
CA ARG A 60 32.96 20.51 4.57
C ARG A 60 32.04 19.33 4.29
N ALA A 61 31.00 19.18 5.09
CA ALA A 61 29.93 18.25 4.78
C ALA A 61 29.27 18.65 3.46
N GLY A 62 29.17 17.71 2.51
CA GLY A 62 28.44 17.92 1.27
C GLY A 62 26.97 18.20 1.57
N ARG A 63 26.52 19.44 1.31
CA ARG A 63 25.13 19.89 1.51
C ARG A 63 24.26 19.60 0.28
N GLY A 64 24.61 18.60 -0.52
CA GLY A 64 23.85 18.18 -1.69
C GLY A 64 22.68 17.29 -1.27
N LYS A 65 21.46 17.62 -1.71
CA LYS A 65 20.32 16.70 -1.60
C LYS A 65 20.40 15.69 -2.73
N MET A 66 20.06 14.43 -2.47
CA MET A 66 19.91 13.43 -3.51
C MET A 66 18.71 13.79 -4.40
N GLU A 67 18.88 13.70 -5.72
CA GLU A 67 17.78 13.84 -6.66
C GLU A 67 16.79 12.67 -6.48
N GLY A 68 15.53 12.97 -6.17
CA GLY A 68 14.48 11.97 -5.96
C GLY A 68 13.84 11.44 -7.24
N MET A 69 14.47 11.73 -8.39
CA MET A 69 14.04 11.30 -9.72
C MET A 69 14.68 9.95 -10.03
N THR A 70 13.87 8.90 -10.04
CA THR A 70 14.28 7.57 -10.48
C THR A 70 13.96 7.38 -11.95
N THR A 71 14.66 6.46 -12.62
CA THR A 71 14.34 6.06 -14.01
C THR A 71 12.88 5.65 -14.15
N PHE A 72 12.33 4.96 -13.16
CA PHE A 72 10.91 4.61 -13.15
C PHE A 72 9.99 5.85 -13.20
N LYS A 73 10.29 6.88 -12.39
CA LYS A 73 9.50 8.12 -12.36
C LYS A 73 9.69 8.97 -13.62
N SER A 74 10.86 8.92 -14.26
CA SER A 74 11.09 9.64 -15.52
C SER A 74 10.40 8.96 -16.69
N ASP A 75 10.51 7.64 -16.77
CA ASP A 75 10.20 6.86 -17.97
C ASP A 75 8.73 6.40 -18.02
N TYR A 76 8.13 6.13 -16.85
CA TYR A 76 6.76 5.61 -16.75
C TYR A 76 5.80 6.72 -16.31
N ARG A 77 5.47 7.60 -17.26
CA ARG A 77 4.44 8.63 -17.05
C ARG A 77 3.10 8.17 -17.63
N PRO A 78 1.96 8.60 -17.04
CA PRO A 78 0.65 8.38 -17.65
C PRO A 78 0.61 9.07 -19.02
N TYR A 79 0.27 8.31 -20.06
CA TYR A 79 0.03 8.85 -21.39
C TYR A 79 -1.48 9.10 -21.57
N GLU A 80 -1.81 10.15 -22.32
CA GLU A 80 -3.20 10.39 -22.73
C GLU A 80 -3.63 9.32 -23.73
N ILE A 81 -4.58 8.47 -23.31
CA ILE A 81 -5.11 7.41 -24.17
C ILE A 81 -6.29 7.98 -24.95
N VAL A 82 -6.06 8.33 -26.22
CA VAL A 82 -7.13 8.69 -27.15
C VAL A 82 -7.87 7.43 -27.57
N LYS A 83 -9.21 7.44 -27.52
CA LYS A 83 -10.02 6.33 -28.02
C LYS A 83 -9.79 6.19 -29.52
N GLN A 84 -9.47 4.98 -29.98
CA GLN A 84 -9.36 4.71 -31.41
C GLN A 84 -10.68 5.02 -32.10
N PRO A 85 -10.67 5.71 -33.26
CA PRO A 85 -11.86 5.92 -34.05
C PRO A 85 -12.41 4.55 -34.45
N ARG A 86 -13.66 4.26 -34.06
CA ARG A 86 -14.36 3.04 -34.45
C ARG A 86 -15.10 3.28 -35.75
N HIS A 87 -15.07 2.31 -36.64
CA HIS A 87 -15.92 2.31 -37.82
C HIS A 87 -17.39 2.23 -37.38
N VAL A 88 -18.20 3.21 -37.80
CA VAL A 88 -19.66 3.17 -37.61
C VAL A 88 -20.25 2.42 -38.80
N PRO A 89 -20.96 1.30 -38.61
CA PRO A 89 -21.58 0.58 -39.72
C PRO A 89 -22.63 1.47 -40.38
N GLU A 90 -22.66 1.46 -41.71
CA GLU A 90 -23.70 2.16 -42.47
C GLU A 90 -25.08 1.56 -42.16
N GLU A 91 -26.10 2.41 -42.09
CA GLU A 91 -27.49 1.98 -41.96
C GLU A 91 -27.91 1.17 -43.18
N TYR A 92 -28.58 0.04 -42.94
CA TYR A 92 -29.05 -0.84 -44.01
C TYR A 92 -30.10 -0.13 -44.87
N LYS A 93 -29.83 -0.02 -46.18
CA LYS A 93 -30.78 0.49 -47.17
C LYS A 93 -31.41 -0.71 -47.90
N PRO A 94 -32.69 -1.03 -47.66
CA PRO A 94 -33.36 -2.10 -48.39
C PRO A 94 -33.39 -1.77 -49.88
N LYS A 95 -33.24 -2.79 -50.72
CA LYS A 95 -33.36 -2.63 -52.18
C LYS A 95 -34.80 -2.21 -52.51
N GLN A 96 -34.94 -1.20 -53.36
CA GLN A 96 -36.23 -0.82 -53.90
C GLN A 96 -36.64 -1.84 -54.95
N GLY A 97 -37.83 -2.43 -54.77
CA GLY A 97 -38.38 -3.40 -55.69
C GLY A 97 -39.59 -4.09 -55.05
N GLU A 98 -40.63 -4.28 -55.83
CA GLU A 98 -41.76 -5.12 -55.42
C GLU A 98 -41.37 -6.58 -55.62
N ILE A 99 -41.46 -7.38 -54.56
CA ILE A 99 -41.26 -8.82 -54.64
C ILE A 99 -42.62 -9.50 -54.86
N ASP A 100 -42.69 -10.41 -55.83
CA ASP A 100 -43.88 -11.24 -56.03
C ASP A 100 -44.04 -12.21 -54.86
N LEU A 101 -44.98 -11.90 -53.96
CA LEU A 101 -45.33 -12.74 -52.81
C LEU A 101 -46.33 -13.86 -53.16
N GLY A 102 -46.65 -14.02 -54.45
CA GLY A 102 -47.55 -15.06 -54.96
C GLY A 102 -46.91 -16.44 -54.93
N THR A 103 -47.33 -17.29 -53.99
CA THR A 103 -46.97 -18.71 -54.01
C THR A 103 -47.81 -19.47 -55.03
N THR A 104 -47.25 -20.53 -55.63
CA THR A 104 -47.99 -21.44 -56.52
C THR A 104 -49.25 -21.98 -55.84
N TYR A 105 -49.15 -22.33 -54.55
CA TYR A 105 -50.29 -22.79 -53.76
C TYR A 105 -51.47 -21.80 -53.75
N LYS A 106 -51.22 -20.50 -53.56
CA LYS A 106 -52.28 -19.48 -53.59
C LYS A 106 -52.90 -19.31 -54.98
N ARG A 107 -52.15 -19.59 -56.05
CA ARG A 107 -52.64 -19.51 -57.43
C ARG A 107 -53.49 -20.73 -57.80
N ASP A 108 -53.05 -21.90 -57.36
CA ASP A 108 -53.59 -23.18 -57.80
C ASP A 108 -54.79 -23.65 -56.95
N PHE A 109 -54.83 -23.30 -55.66
CA PHE A 109 -55.84 -23.79 -54.71
C PHE A 109 -56.79 -22.66 -54.26
N ASN A 110 -57.75 -22.33 -55.12
CA ASN A 110 -58.83 -21.40 -54.78
C ASN A 110 -60.02 -22.10 -54.15
N SER A 111 -60.72 -21.43 -53.23
CA SER A 111 -61.98 -21.92 -52.69
C SER A 111 -63.07 -21.84 -53.77
N TYR A 112 -63.61 -22.99 -54.17
CA TYR A 112 -64.75 -23.06 -55.08
C TYR A 112 -66.07 -23.06 -54.31
N GLN A 113 -67.04 -22.28 -54.78
CA GLN A 113 -68.41 -22.35 -54.26
C GLN A 113 -69.10 -23.57 -54.86
N VAL A 114 -69.34 -24.60 -54.05
CA VAL A 114 -70.08 -25.80 -54.46
C VAL A 114 -71.53 -25.64 -54.04
N GLN A 115 -72.45 -25.85 -54.97
CA GLN A 115 -73.88 -25.83 -54.66
C GLN A 115 -74.27 -27.06 -53.82
N PRO A 116 -75.10 -26.91 -52.79
CA PRO A 116 -75.56 -28.04 -52.00
C PRO A 116 -76.40 -28.98 -52.86
N VAL A 117 -76.08 -30.28 -52.81
CA VAL A 117 -76.85 -31.31 -53.53
C VAL A 117 -78.22 -31.47 -52.88
N ALA A 118 -79.28 -31.41 -53.68
CA ALA A 118 -80.64 -31.64 -53.21
C ALA A 118 -80.80 -33.10 -52.76
N ILE A 119 -81.11 -33.31 -51.47
CA ILE A 119 -81.44 -34.64 -50.94
C ILE A 119 -82.86 -35.00 -51.36
N VAL A 120 -83.03 -36.04 -52.18
CA VAL A 120 -84.35 -36.57 -52.53
C VAL A 120 -84.91 -37.35 -51.35
N ARG A 121 -85.74 -36.70 -50.53
CA ARG A 121 -86.50 -37.37 -49.46
C ARG A 121 -87.87 -37.81 -50.01
N PRO A 122 -88.30 -39.07 -49.78
CA PRO A 122 -89.64 -39.50 -50.18
C PRO A 122 -90.69 -38.67 -49.45
N LEU A 123 -91.67 -38.16 -50.21
CA LEU A 123 -92.79 -37.39 -49.68
C LEU A 123 -93.56 -38.22 -48.65
N GLU A 124 -93.90 -37.59 -47.53
CA GLU A 124 -94.56 -38.17 -46.36
C GLU A 124 -95.59 -39.26 -46.69
N ARG A 125 -95.52 -40.39 -45.97
CA ARG A 125 -96.51 -41.47 -46.09
C ARG A 125 -97.87 -40.95 -45.65
N LYS A 126 -98.76 -40.69 -46.62
CA LYS A 126 -100.16 -40.34 -46.37
C LYS A 126 -100.82 -41.44 -45.52
N HIS A 127 -101.15 -41.13 -44.28
CA HIS A 127 -101.84 -42.05 -43.39
C HIS A 127 -103.26 -42.28 -43.92
N ILE A 128 -103.58 -43.50 -44.33
CA ILE A 128 -104.91 -43.85 -44.86
C ILE A 128 -105.93 -43.68 -43.73
N LYS A 129 -107.03 -42.97 -43.99
CA LYS A 129 -108.10 -42.71 -43.01
C LYS A 129 -108.66 -44.05 -42.51
N LYS A 130 -108.65 -44.26 -41.19
CA LYS A 130 -109.25 -45.44 -40.55
C LYS A 130 -110.77 -45.42 -40.81
N GLY A 131 -111.28 -46.41 -41.53
CA GLY A 131 -112.72 -46.60 -41.72
C GLY A 131 -113.41 -46.85 -40.36
N LYS A 132 -114.60 -46.29 -40.16
CA LYS A 132 -115.42 -46.58 -38.98
C LYS A 132 -115.94 -48.02 -39.11
N LEU A 133 -115.59 -48.86 -38.16
CA LEU A 133 -116.05 -50.25 -38.09
C LEU A 133 -117.18 -50.34 -37.07
N ASP A 134 -118.40 -50.63 -37.53
CA ASP A 134 -119.57 -50.73 -36.67
C ASP A 134 -119.63 -52.13 -36.02
N THR A 135 -119.38 -52.18 -34.72
CA THR A 135 -119.36 -53.39 -33.89
C THR A 135 -120.66 -53.57 -33.11
N VAL A 136 -121.81 -53.61 -33.81
CA VAL A 136 -123.08 -53.94 -33.15
C VAL A 136 -123.31 -55.46 -33.23
N PRO A 137 -123.22 -56.20 -32.12
CA PRO A 137 -123.43 -57.65 -32.13
C PRO A 137 -124.92 -58.00 -32.24
N THR A 138 -125.21 -59.10 -32.93
CA THR A 138 -126.56 -59.51 -33.35
C THR A 138 -127.57 -59.67 -32.22
N TYR A 139 -127.12 -60.07 -31.02
CA TYR A 139 -128.00 -60.23 -29.85
C TYR A 139 -128.62 -58.92 -29.36
N LYS A 140 -128.02 -57.75 -29.67
CA LYS A 140 -128.60 -56.44 -29.36
C LYS A 140 -129.70 -56.02 -30.33
N VAL A 141 -129.74 -56.62 -31.53
CA VAL A 141 -130.73 -56.31 -32.58
C VAL A 141 -132.03 -57.11 -32.38
N LEU A 142 -131.97 -58.26 -31.72
CA LEU A 142 -133.11 -59.19 -31.56
C LEU A 142 -134.03 -58.89 -30.36
N ARG A 143 -133.82 -57.81 -29.60
CA ARG A 143 -134.57 -57.51 -28.36
C ARG A 143 -135.93 -56.81 -28.57
N PHE A 144 -136.43 -56.72 -29.81
CA PHE A 144 -137.69 -56.03 -30.17
C PHE A 144 -138.73 -56.92 -30.89
N ARG A 145 -138.69 -58.25 -30.69
CA ARG A 145 -139.77 -59.15 -31.13
C ARG A 145 -140.17 -60.11 -30.00
N LEU A 146 -140.92 -59.59 -29.03
CA LEU A 146 -141.90 -60.32 -28.22
C LEU A 146 -143.04 -59.36 -27.92
#